data_AF-A0A3B9F7J7-F1
#
_entry.id   AF-A0A3B9F7J7-F1
#
_cell.length_a   1.000
_cell.length_b   1.000
_cell.length_c   1.000
_cell.angle_alpha   90.00
_cell.angle_beta   90.00
_cell.angle_gamma   90.00
#
_symmetry.space_group_name_H-M   'P 1'
#
loop_
_entity.id
_entity.type
_entity.pdbx_description
1 polymer ?
#
loop_
_entity_poly.entity_id
_entity_poly.type
_entity_poly.pdbx_seq_one_letter_code
_entity_poly.pdbx_strand_id
1 'polypeptide(L)'
;MQRINCTQILSPKLVTKSLVIILLSSFIGISTAGCLSLSKTLRKSNSQVQIPEEPIQAQPSVAPTSIIAAANDPNLVVKVVQKVGPAVVRIDTSRTIRSQVPYGFEDPFFGRFFGDEFPPRSRGQVQRGNGSGFIINSNGEILTNAHVVNGADVVTVSLKDGR
;
A
#
# COMPACT_ATOMS: atom_id res chain seq x y z
N MET A 1 -3.24 2.46 79.44
CA MET A 1 -2.66 3.55 78.62
C MET A 1 -2.24 2.97 77.29
N GLN A 2 -2.97 3.22 76.21
CA GLN A 2 -2.61 2.72 74.87
C GLN A 2 -2.87 3.83 73.85
N ARG A 3 -1.79 4.29 73.21
CA ARG A 3 -1.80 5.40 72.25
C ARG A 3 -2.29 4.90 70.89
N ILE A 4 -3.13 5.71 70.26
CA ILE A 4 -3.68 5.47 68.92
C ILE A 4 -2.67 6.01 67.90
N ASN A 5 -2.19 5.14 67.00
CA ASN A 5 -1.38 5.56 65.85
C ASN A 5 -2.28 5.73 64.61
N CYS A 6 -2.16 6.92 64.03
CA CYS A 6 -2.89 7.45 62.89
C CYS A 6 -2.19 7.03 61.58
N THR A 7 -2.57 5.89 60.99
CA THR A 7 -2.17 5.56 59.61
C THR A 7 -3.07 4.49 59.01
N GLN A 8 -4.28 4.88 58.60
CA GLN A 8 -5.03 4.17 57.56
C GLN A 8 -5.84 5.19 56.76
N ILE A 9 -6.09 4.87 55.49
CA ILE A 9 -6.79 5.65 54.45
C ILE A 9 -5.85 6.34 53.46
N LEU A 10 -5.19 5.53 52.62
CA LEU A 10 -4.98 5.91 51.23
C LEU A 10 -5.09 4.65 50.36
N SER A 11 -6.16 4.55 49.58
CA SER A 11 -6.44 3.39 48.75
C SER A 11 -5.59 3.42 47.46
N PRO A 12 -5.09 2.26 46.98
CA PRO A 12 -4.09 2.18 45.91
C PRO A 12 -4.59 2.63 44.53
N LYS A 13 -5.89 2.90 44.37
CA LYS A 13 -6.50 3.27 43.07
C LYS A 13 -6.29 4.74 42.68
N LEU A 14 -5.89 5.60 43.63
CA LEU A 14 -5.68 7.02 43.38
C LEU A 14 -4.25 7.34 42.93
N VAL A 15 -3.27 6.55 43.39
CA VAL A 15 -1.85 6.70 43.06
C VAL A 15 -1.59 6.35 41.59
N THR A 16 -2.24 5.30 41.06
CA THR A 16 -2.08 4.89 39.65
C THR A 16 -2.64 5.93 38.67
N LYS A 17 -3.71 6.67 39.04
CA LYS A 17 -4.26 7.74 38.21
C LYS A 17 -3.35 8.98 38.14
N SER A 18 -2.74 9.37 39.26
CA SER A 18 -1.77 10.48 39.27
C SER A 18 -0.51 10.17 38.48
N LEU A 19 -0.01 8.93 38.55
CA LEU A 19 1.21 8.52 37.85
C LEU A 19 1.04 8.52 36.31
N VAL A 20 -0.12 8.10 35.80
CA VAL A 20 -0.44 8.12 34.35
C VAL A 20 -0.56 9.57 33.83
N ILE A 21 -1.15 10.48 34.60
CA ILE A 21 -1.29 11.89 34.21
C ILE A 21 0.08 12.58 34.14
N ILE A 22 0.99 12.28 35.07
CA ILE A 22 2.36 12.82 35.07
C ILE A 22 3.14 12.33 33.84
N LEU A 23 3.02 11.06 33.46
CA LEU A 23 3.70 10.52 32.28
C LEU A 23 3.16 11.08 30.94
N LEU A 24 1.85 11.33 30.82
CA LEU A 24 1.30 11.99 29.63
C LEU A 24 1.78 13.44 29.49
N SER A 25 1.92 14.19 30.59
CA SER A 25 2.35 15.59 30.54
C SER A 25 3.79 15.78 30.05
N SER A 26 4.67 14.79 30.24
CA SER A 26 6.07 14.85 29.81
C SER A 26 6.24 14.65 28.30
N PHE A 27 5.27 14.02 27.62
CA PHE A 27 5.32 13.82 26.16
C PHE A 27 4.87 15.05 25.33
N ILE A 28 4.06 15.94 25.90
CA ILE A 28 3.65 17.19 25.22
C ILE A 28 4.75 18.26 25.25
N GLY A 29 5.68 18.21 26.22
CA GLY A 29 6.74 19.20 26.39
C GLY A 29 7.93 19.09 25.43
N ILE A 30 8.13 17.95 24.77
CA ILE A 30 9.29 17.71 23.88
C ILE A 30 8.98 18.07 22.42
N SER A 31 7.71 18.21 22.04
CA SER A 31 7.31 18.40 20.64
C SER A 31 7.36 19.87 20.16
N THR A 32 7.31 20.86 21.05
CA THR A 32 7.20 22.29 20.65
C THR A 32 8.53 23.00 20.43
N ALA A 33 9.67 22.47 20.90
CA ALA A 33 10.99 23.09 20.68
C ALA A 33 11.69 22.62 19.39
N GLY A 34 11.30 21.45 18.85
CA GLY A 34 11.94 20.86 17.66
C GLY A 34 11.44 21.39 16.31
N CYS A 35 10.35 22.19 16.31
CA CYS A 35 9.63 22.50 15.07
C CYS A 35 9.97 23.86 14.42
N LEU A 36 10.79 24.71 15.06
CA LEU A 36 11.14 26.04 14.50
C LEU A 36 12.46 26.12 13.73
N SER A 37 13.31 25.08 13.73
CA SER A 37 14.63 25.14 13.06
C SER A 37 14.76 24.30 11.79
N LEU A 38 13.74 23.55 11.38
CA LEU A 38 13.88 22.61 10.24
C LEU A 38 13.46 23.20 8.87
N SER A 39 12.77 24.35 8.85
CA SER A 39 12.28 24.96 7.60
C SER A 39 13.33 25.77 6.83
N LYS A 40 14.53 26.00 7.38
CA LYS A 40 15.59 26.78 6.71
C LYS A 40 16.58 25.95 5.87
N THR A 41 16.52 24.62 5.89
CA THR A 41 17.54 23.77 5.24
C THR A 41 17.10 23.13 3.92
N LEU A 42 15.90 23.42 3.41
CA LEU A 42 15.45 22.95 2.09
C LEU A 42 15.46 24.04 1.00
N ARG A 43 16.19 25.13 1.21
CA ARG A 43 16.57 26.05 0.13
C ARG A 43 18.00 25.76 -0.30
N LYS A 44 18.12 25.33 -1.56
CA LYS A 44 19.35 25.30 -2.37
C LYS A 44 20.11 23.96 -2.36
N SER A 45 19.58 22.99 -3.08
CA SER A 45 20.41 22.11 -3.91
C SER A 45 19.82 22.06 -5.31
N ASN A 46 20.11 23.09 -6.10
CA ASN A 46 20.09 22.96 -7.54
C ASN A 46 21.30 22.09 -7.88
N SER A 47 21.10 20.77 -7.86
CA SER A 47 22.08 19.82 -8.37
C SER A 47 22.12 19.96 -9.88
N GLN A 48 22.85 20.98 -10.35
CA GLN A 48 23.47 20.89 -11.66
C GLN A 48 24.32 19.62 -11.64
N VAL A 49 23.89 18.62 -12.41
CA VAL A 49 24.75 17.50 -12.78
C VAL A 49 25.87 18.09 -13.64
N GLN A 50 26.96 18.45 -12.97
CA GLN A 50 28.20 18.77 -13.62
C GLN A 50 28.81 17.45 -14.05
N ILE A 51 28.76 17.15 -15.35
CA ILE A 51 29.50 16.05 -15.93
C ILE A 51 30.98 16.40 -15.74
N PRO A 52 31.78 15.59 -15.01
CA PRO A 52 33.22 15.74 -15.03
C PRO A 52 33.70 15.50 -16.46
N GLU A 53 34.31 16.50 -17.08
CA GLU A 53 35.02 16.33 -18.35
C GLU A 53 36.33 15.59 -18.04
N GLU A 54 36.21 14.28 -17.85
CA GLU A 54 37.33 13.35 -17.83
C GLU A 54 37.81 13.18 -19.28
N PRO A 55 39.13 13.23 -19.56
CA PRO A 55 39.63 13.11 -20.92
C PRO A 55 39.16 11.79 -21.52
N ILE A 56 38.37 11.88 -22.60
CA ILE A 56 37.85 10.73 -23.34
C ILE A 56 39.03 9.96 -23.93
N GLN A 57 39.53 8.98 -23.19
CA GLN A 57 40.34 7.92 -23.77
C GLN A 57 39.40 7.08 -24.63
N ALA A 58 39.75 6.93 -25.91
CA ALA A 58 38.97 6.19 -26.89
C ALA A 58 38.74 4.74 -26.43
N GLN A 59 37.59 4.48 -25.81
CA GLN A 59 37.11 3.12 -25.61
C GLN A 59 36.76 2.52 -26.98
N PRO A 60 37.07 1.23 -27.23
CA PRO A 60 36.58 0.54 -28.41
C PRO A 60 35.06 0.64 -28.46
N SER A 61 34.56 1.32 -29.49
CA SER A 61 33.14 1.34 -29.83
C SER A 61 32.70 -0.10 -30.06
N VAL A 62 31.97 -0.68 -29.10
CA VAL A 62 31.06 -1.78 -29.41
C VAL A 62 30.04 -1.20 -30.36
N ALA A 63 30.26 -1.41 -31.65
CA ALA A 63 29.34 -1.02 -32.69
C ALA A 63 27.94 -1.51 -32.30
N PRO A 64 26.89 -0.66 -32.36
CA PRO A 64 25.52 -1.11 -32.24
C PRO A 64 25.15 -1.89 -33.50
N THR A 65 25.69 -3.09 -33.65
CA THR A 65 25.33 -3.99 -34.74
C THR A 65 23.95 -4.58 -34.42
N SER A 66 23.02 -4.42 -35.36
CA SER A 66 21.68 -5.05 -35.45
C SER A 66 20.47 -4.44 -34.73
N ILE A 67 20.32 -3.12 -34.66
CA ILE A 67 18.98 -2.51 -34.45
C ILE A 67 18.39 -2.01 -35.78
N ILE A 68 19.25 -1.53 -36.69
CA ILE A 68 18.83 -0.86 -37.93
C ILE A 68 18.39 -1.85 -39.03
N ALA A 69 18.95 -3.06 -39.08
CA ALA A 69 18.54 -4.07 -40.07
C ALA A 69 17.13 -4.64 -39.80
N ALA A 70 16.70 -4.63 -38.52
CA ALA A 70 15.37 -5.07 -38.12
C ALA A 70 14.32 -3.97 -38.40
N ALA A 71 14.69 -2.69 -38.28
CA ALA A 71 13.78 -1.54 -38.35
C ALA A 71 12.98 -1.40 -39.67
N ASN A 72 13.39 -2.08 -40.74
CA ASN A 72 12.71 -2.05 -42.04
C ASN A 72 11.67 -3.17 -42.23
N ASP A 73 11.48 -4.08 -41.26
CA ASP A 73 10.42 -5.09 -41.33
C ASP A 73 9.17 -4.61 -40.57
N PRO A 74 8.06 -4.27 -41.27
CA PRO A 74 6.83 -3.83 -40.62
C PRO A 74 6.22 -4.90 -39.70
N ASN A 75 6.63 -6.17 -39.82
CA ASN A 75 6.14 -7.28 -39.02
C ASN A 75 7.00 -7.62 -37.80
N LEU A 76 8.05 -6.84 -37.50
CA LEU A 76 8.89 -7.09 -36.32
C LEU A 76 8.08 -7.20 -35.03
N VAL A 77 7.17 -6.26 -34.81
CA VAL A 77 6.35 -6.22 -33.59
C VAL A 77 5.51 -7.50 -33.49
N VAL A 78 4.92 -7.94 -34.60
CA VAL A 78 4.14 -9.17 -34.67
C VAL A 78 4.99 -10.39 -34.31
N LYS A 79 6.21 -10.50 -34.87
CA LYS A 79 7.14 -11.60 -34.58
C LYS A 79 7.52 -11.65 -33.10
N VAL A 80 7.82 -10.49 -32.50
CA VAL A 80 8.16 -10.42 -31.07
C VAL A 80 6.95 -10.81 -30.24
N VAL A 81 5.77 -10.25 -30.50
CA VAL A 81 4.52 -10.56 -29.77
C VAL A 81 4.15 -12.03 -29.89
N GLN A 82 4.32 -12.66 -31.06
CA GLN A 82 4.10 -14.10 -31.22
C GLN A 82 5.06 -14.93 -30.37
N LYS A 83 6.31 -14.50 -30.26
CA LYS A 83 7.34 -15.20 -29.48
C LYS A 83 7.16 -15.03 -27.97
N VAL A 84 6.81 -13.83 -27.50
CA VAL A 84 6.75 -13.51 -26.05
C VAL A 84 5.33 -13.54 -25.48
N GLY A 85 4.31 -13.44 -26.31
CA GLY A 85 2.90 -13.39 -25.90
C GLY A 85 2.45 -14.54 -24.99
N PRO A 86 2.88 -15.80 -25.21
CA PRO A 86 2.52 -16.91 -24.31
C PRO A 86 3.02 -16.76 -22.87
N ALA A 87 4.03 -15.90 -22.62
CA ALA A 87 4.53 -15.65 -21.27
C ALA A 87 3.68 -14.63 -20.49
N VAL A 88 2.75 -13.92 -21.14
CA VAL A 88 1.92 -12.88 -20.52
C VAL A 88 0.60 -13.48 -20.07
N VAL A 89 0.19 -13.18 -18.84
CA VAL A 89 -1.07 -13.64 -18.26
C VAL A 89 -1.95 -12.48 -17.83
N ARG A 90 -3.26 -12.71 -17.86
CA ARG A 90 -4.25 -11.87 -17.19
C ARG A 90 -4.45 -12.38 -15.77
N ILE A 91 -4.60 -11.46 -14.84
CA ILE A 91 -4.85 -11.76 -13.43
C ILE A 91 -6.13 -11.04 -13.03
N ASP A 92 -7.12 -11.78 -12.55
CA ASP A 92 -8.34 -11.25 -11.97
C ASP A 92 -8.34 -11.56 -10.49
N THR A 93 -8.58 -10.56 -9.66
CA THR A 93 -8.62 -10.71 -8.21
C THR A 93 -9.99 -10.33 -7.65
N SER A 94 -10.37 -10.96 -6.55
CA SER A 94 -11.56 -10.57 -5.83
C SER A 94 -11.35 -10.58 -4.32
N ARG A 95 -11.97 -9.63 -3.64
CA ARG A 95 -11.93 -9.45 -2.20
C ARG A 95 -13.33 -9.19 -1.67
N THR A 96 -13.74 -9.94 -0.67
CA THR A 96 -15.02 -9.76 0.02
C THR A 96 -14.85 -8.72 1.12
N ILE A 97 -15.42 -7.54 0.91
CA ILE A 97 -15.45 -6.47 1.90
C ILE A 97 -16.75 -6.60 2.69
N ARG A 98 -16.63 -6.79 4.01
CA ARG A 98 -17.77 -6.67 4.91
C ARG A 98 -18.09 -5.19 5.08
N SER A 99 -19.18 -4.75 4.45
CA SER A 99 -19.69 -3.40 4.68
C SER A 99 -20.31 -3.36 6.07
N GLN A 100 -19.66 -2.66 7.00
CA GLN A 100 -20.21 -2.43 8.33
C GLN A 100 -21.22 -1.29 8.21
N VAL A 101 -22.50 -1.61 8.40
CA VAL A 101 -23.58 -0.62 8.34
C VAL A 101 -23.35 0.39 9.47
N PRO A 102 -23.39 1.71 9.21
CA PRO A 102 -23.27 2.70 10.27
C PRO A 102 -24.40 2.51 11.31
N TYR A 103 -24.03 2.49 12.59
CA TYR A 103 -24.92 2.31 13.75
C TYR A 103 -26.13 3.27 13.85
N GLY A 104 -26.23 4.29 12.98
CA GLY A 104 -27.35 5.24 12.93
C GLY A 104 -28.57 4.77 12.13
N PHE A 105 -28.48 3.66 11.39
CA PHE A 105 -29.61 3.08 10.65
C PHE A 105 -30.35 1.96 11.43
N GLU A 106 -29.98 1.76 12.69
CA GLU A 106 -30.57 0.75 13.60
C GLU A 106 -31.63 1.33 14.54
N ASP A 107 -32.02 2.60 14.36
CA ASP A 107 -33.05 3.23 15.19
C ASP A 107 -34.45 2.67 14.86
N PRO A 108 -35.18 2.11 15.86
CA PRO A 108 -36.56 1.63 15.71
C PRO A 108 -37.54 2.64 15.13
N PHE A 109 -37.22 3.93 15.18
CA PHE A 109 -38.01 5.00 14.56
C PHE A 109 -37.96 4.88 13.02
N PHE A 110 -36.78 4.76 12.41
CA PHE A 110 -36.63 4.71 10.95
C PHE A 110 -37.22 3.43 10.33
N GLY A 111 -37.14 2.30 11.03
CA GLY A 111 -37.74 1.04 10.58
C GLY A 111 -39.27 1.06 10.48
N ARG A 112 -39.95 2.01 11.14
CA ARG A 112 -41.42 2.17 11.08
C ARG A 112 -41.89 3.11 9.96
N PHE A 113 -41.04 4.01 9.48
CA PHE A 113 -41.37 4.98 8.41
C PHE A 113 -41.01 4.50 7.00
N PHE A 114 -40.03 3.61 6.87
CA PHE A 114 -39.49 3.14 5.58
C PHE A 114 -39.50 1.61 5.48
N GLY A 115 -40.37 0.98 6.27
CA GLY A 115 -40.35 -0.43 6.65
C GLY A 115 -40.66 -1.43 5.54
N ASP A 116 -39.84 -1.46 4.50
CA ASP A 116 -39.58 -2.57 3.56
C ASP A 116 -38.70 -2.13 2.37
N GLU A 117 -38.39 -0.84 2.25
CA GLU A 117 -37.61 -0.30 1.12
C GLU A 117 -36.09 -0.23 1.39
N PHE A 118 -35.67 -0.57 2.61
CA PHE A 118 -34.24 -0.67 2.93
C PHE A 118 -33.67 -2.00 2.42
N PRO A 119 -32.66 -1.97 1.51
CA PRO A 119 -32.06 -3.18 0.99
C PRO A 119 -31.45 -4.02 2.14
N PRO A 120 -31.51 -5.36 2.04
CA PRO A 120 -31.15 -6.25 3.12
C PRO A 120 -29.73 -5.98 3.64
N ARG A 121 -29.62 -6.01 4.98
CA ARG A 121 -28.42 -5.83 5.79
C ARG A 121 -27.18 -6.44 5.14
N SER A 122 -26.15 -5.60 5.02
CA SER A 122 -24.74 -5.96 4.79
C SER A 122 -24.54 -7.20 3.90
N ARG A 123 -25.01 -7.15 2.65
CA ARG A 123 -24.44 -8.07 1.66
C ARG A 123 -22.98 -7.65 1.49
N GLY A 124 -22.05 -8.54 1.86
CA GLY A 124 -20.63 -8.30 1.63
C GLY A 124 -20.42 -7.84 0.19
N GLN A 125 -19.75 -6.71 0.02
CA GLN A 125 -19.45 -6.22 -1.32
C GLN A 125 -18.21 -6.95 -1.82
N VAL A 126 -18.31 -7.59 -2.99
CA VAL A 126 -17.15 -8.18 -3.64
C VAL A 126 -16.47 -7.09 -4.45
N GLN A 127 -15.33 -6.62 -3.97
CA GLN A 127 -14.43 -5.78 -4.75
C GLN A 127 -13.65 -6.67 -5.73
N ARG A 128 -13.51 -6.23 -6.97
CA ARG A 128 -12.77 -6.95 -8.02
C ARG A 128 -11.60 -6.10 -8.48
N GLY A 129 -10.48 -6.75 -8.76
CA GLY A 129 -9.28 -6.18 -9.37
C GLY A 129 -8.92 -6.92 -10.64
N ASN A 130 -8.17 -6.27 -11.51
CA ASN A 130 -7.57 -6.86 -12.70
C ASN A 130 -6.12 -6.37 -12.83
N GLY A 131 -5.26 -7.22 -13.37
CA GLY A 131 -3.89 -6.87 -13.72
C GLY A 131 -3.30 -7.85 -14.73
N SER A 132 -2.01 -7.70 -14.97
CA SER A 132 -1.22 -8.61 -15.80
C SER A 132 -0.07 -9.19 -15.00
N GLY A 133 0.51 -10.27 -15.52
CA GLY A 133 1.74 -10.85 -15.00
C GLY A 133 2.54 -11.55 -16.08
N PHE A 134 3.71 -12.03 -15.70
CA PHE A 134 4.62 -12.77 -16.57
C PHE A 134 5.02 -14.10 -15.95
N ILE A 135 4.97 -15.16 -16.74
CA ILE A 135 5.52 -16.47 -16.37
C ILE A 135 7.04 -16.38 -16.47
N ILE A 136 7.74 -16.57 -15.36
CA ILE A 136 9.20 -16.41 -15.29
C ILE A 136 9.95 -17.74 -15.37
N ASN A 137 9.28 -18.87 -15.17
CA ASN A 137 9.87 -20.20 -15.28
C ASN A 137 8.86 -21.28 -15.69
N SER A 138 9.38 -22.48 -16.00
CA SER A 138 8.59 -23.66 -16.37
C SER A 138 7.74 -24.23 -15.23
N ASN A 139 8.00 -23.83 -13.98
CA ASN A 139 7.25 -24.28 -12.82
C ASN A 139 5.92 -23.52 -12.67
N GLY A 140 5.69 -22.49 -13.48
CA GLY A 140 4.47 -21.67 -13.45
C GLY A 140 4.53 -20.52 -12.45
N GLU A 141 5.72 -20.08 -12.03
CA GLU A 141 5.83 -18.87 -11.22
C GLU A 141 5.48 -17.62 -12.05
N ILE A 142 4.61 -16.78 -11.47
CA ILE A 142 4.11 -15.56 -12.12
C ILE A 142 4.59 -14.34 -11.34
N LEU A 143 5.25 -13.44 -12.05
CA LEU A 143 5.62 -12.12 -11.55
C LEU A 143 4.52 -11.11 -11.87
N THR A 144 4.03 -10.39 -10.86
CA THR A 144 3.05 -9.31 -11.00
C THR A 144 3.33 -8.20 -9.99
N ASN A 145 2.62 -7.09 -10.12
CA ASN A 145 2.69 -6.02 -9.15
C ASN A 145 2.03 -6.42 -7.84
N ALA A 146 2.61 -6.02 -6.72
CA ALA A 146 2.06 -6.32 -5.39
C ALA A 146 0.61 -5.82 -5.23
N HIS A 147 0.27 -4.63 -5.75
CA HIS A 147 -1.09 -4.08 -5.62
C HIS A 147 -2.17 -4.88 -6.35
N VAL A 148 -1.80 -5.74 -7.31
CA VAL A 148 -2.76 -6.58 -8.04
C VAL A 148 -3.30 -7.67 -7.11
N VAL A 149 -2.44 -8.23 -6.26
CA VAL A 149 -2.72 -9.41 -5.43
C VAL A 149 -2.85 -9.11 -3.94
N ASN A 150 -2.40 -7.94 -3.47
CA ASN A 150 -2.41 -7.62 -2.05
C ASN A 150 -3.84 -7.55 -1.50
N GLY A 151 -4.13 -8.38 -0.50
CA GLY A 151 -5.45 -8.45 0.14
C GLY A 151 -6.54 -9.08 -0.72
N ALA A 152 -6.20 -9.75 -1.83
CA ALA A 152 -7.13 -10.55 -2.60
C ALA A 152 -7.44 -11.86 -1.87
N ASP A 153 -8.72 -12.25 -1.86
CA ASP A 153 -9.16 -13.54 -1.33
C ASP A 153 -9.05 -14.63 -2.40
N VAL A 154 -9.35 -14.26 -3.65
CA VAL A 154 -9.29 -15.15 -4.81
C VAL A 154 -8.47 -14.48 -5.90
N VAL A 155 -7.56 -15.24 -6.50
CA VAL A 155 -6.77 -14.84 -7.65
C VAL A 155 -7.00 -15.88 -8.76
N THR A 156 -7.53 -15.41 -9.89
CA THR A 156 -7.73 -16.21 -11.09
C THR A 156 -6.73 -15.73 -12.14
N VAL A 157 -5.99 -16.67 -12.72
CA VAL A 157 -5.06 -16.39 -13.81
C VAL A 157 -5.66 -16.92 -15.09
N SER A 158 -5.54 -16.15 -16.18
CA SER A 158 -5.95 -16.59 -17.51
C SER A 158 -4.84 -16.35 -18.52
N LEU A 159 -4.50 -17.39 -19.28
CA LEU A 159 -3.53 -17.34 -20.36
C LEU A 159 -4.22 -16.96 -21.67
N LYS A 160 -3.42 -16.49 -22.64
CA LYS A 160 -3.93 -16.15 -23.99
C LYS A 160 -4.58 -17.35 -24.71
N ASP A 161 -4.18 -18.57 -24.38
CA ASP A 161 -4.73 -19.81 -24.95
C ASP A 161 -6.05 -20.27 -24.30
N GLY A 162 -6.57 -19.53 -23.32
CA GLY A 162 -7.86 -19.80 -22.67
C GLY A 162 -7.77 -20.71 -21.44
N ARG A 163 -6.56 -21.01 -20.97
CA ARG A 163 -6.31 -21.76 -19.74
C ARG A 163 -6.30 -20.89 -18.50
#